data_AF-A0A553HS62-F1
#
_entry.id   AF-A0A553HS62-F1
#
_cell.length_a   1.000
_cell.length_b   1.000
_cell.length_c   1.000
_cell.angle_alpha   90.00
_cell.angle_beta   90.00
_cell.angle_gamma   90.00
#
_symmetry.space_group_name_H-M   'P 1'
#
loop_
_entity.id
_entity.type
_entity.pdbx_description
1 polymer ?
#
loop_
_entity_poly.entity_id
_entity_poly.type
_entity_poly.pdbx_seq_one_letter_code
_entity_poly.pdbx_strand_id
1 'polypeptide(L)'
;MEDSPLRITPPTKLRSNNGLARPDAEVSASMSTVTATALQSANPPTIPLPFNSNQPNTIRLYPLSNYTFGVKETQPEEDPSVIARLKRLEEHYSAHGMRRTCEGILVCHEHNHPHILMLQIANAFFKLPGDYLRPEDDEVDGFKTRLDERLAPVGRLGEGEEAGNWQVGDCLAQWWRPNFETFMYPFIPAHVTRPKECKKLYFIQLPESKILSVPKNMKLLAVPLFELYDNTARYGPQLSAIPHLLSRYNFEFVNEAGEVVAATPGVGPEGYVPKTKVLSGGDEDMKDVRTENGTS
;
A
#
# COMPACT_ATOMS: atom_id res chain seq x y z
N MET A 1 18.88 -25.16 55.66
CA MET A 1 17.83 -24.83 56.64
C MET A 1 16.77 -24.10 55.85
N GLU A 2 15.58 -24.58 55.49
CA GLU A 2 14.73 -25.78 55.55
C GLU A 2 13.82 -25.53 54.32
N ASP A 3 13.63 -26.34 53.28
CA ASP A 3 13.30 -27.75 53.12
C ASP A 3 12.05 -28.20 53.89
N SER A 4 10.87 -28.13 53.24
CA SER A 4 10.01 -29.31 53.10
C SER A 4 8.82 -29.11 52.12
N PRO A 5 8.35 -30.19 51.46
CA PRO A 5 7.53 -30.17 50.24
C PRO A 5 6.10 -30.72 50.46
N LEU A 6 5.19 -30.53 49.50
CA LEU A 6 3.90 -31.24 49.47
C LEU A 6 3.75 -32.12 48.24
N ARG A 7 3.15 -33.29 48.51
CA ARG A 7 3.27 -34.59 47.84
C ARG A 7 2.54 -34.72 46.49
N ILE A 8 3.09 -35.62 45.69
CA ILE A 8 2.51 -36.31 44.53
C ILE A 8 1.64 -37.49 45.00
N THR A 9 0.48 -37.76 44.39
CA THR A 9 0.06 -39.05 43.75
C THR A 9 -1.43 -39.09 43.31
N PRO A 10 -1.82 -39.95 42.33
CA PRO A 10 -2.98 -39.81 41.42
C PRO A 10 -4.00 -40.99 41.57
N PRO A 11 -4.70 -41.48 40.52
CA PRO A 11 -5.87 -40.93 39.80
C PRO A 11 -7.15 -41.80 39.99
N THR A 12 -8.34 -41.25 39.68
CA THR A 12 -9.59 -42.04 39.65
C THR A 12 -10.06 -42.27 38.20
N LYS A 13 -10.35 -43.54 37.90
CA LYS A 13 -10.75 -44.08 36.59
C LYS A 13 -12.28 -44.15 36.42
N LEU A 14 -12.70 -44.07 35.14
CA LEU A 14 -13.93 -44.56 34.49
C LEU A 14 -15.30 -43.92 34.82
N ARG A 15 -15.97 -43.40 33.77
CA ARG A 15 -17.11 -44.12 33.16
C ARG A 15 -17.48 -43.58 31.77
N SER A 16 -17.69 -44.54 30.87
CA SER A 16 -18.35 -44.42 29.57
C SER A 16 -19.78 -43.91 29.70
N ASN A 17 -20.24 -43.10 28.75
CA ASN A 17 -21.66 -43.08 28.39
C ASN A 17 -21.81 -42.89 26.87
N ASN A 18 -22.32 -43.94 26.23
CA ASN A 18 -22.96 -43.90 24.92
C ASN A 18 -24.21 -43.01 25.00
N GLY A 19 -24.42 -42.17 24.00
CA GLY A 19 -25.64 -41.39 23.83
C GLY A 19 -25.83 -40.98 22.37
N LEU A 20 -26.95 -41.39 21.80
CA LEU A 20 -27.34 -41.39 20.40
C LEU A 20 -27.36 -40.01 19.69
N ALA A 21 -27.23 -40.13 18.36
CA ALA A 21 -27.28 -39.13 17.31
C ALA A 21 -28.49 -38.18 17.29
N ARG A 22 -28.26 -37.00 16.69
CA ARG A 22 -29.24 -36.24 15.89
C ARG A 22 -28.56 -35.73 14.62
N PRO A 23 -29.19 -35.81 13.44
CA PRO A 23 -28.57 -35.43 12.17
C PRO A 23 -28.87 -33.97 11.77
N ASP A 24 -28.17 -33.54 10.73
CA ASP A 24 -28.45 -32.42 9.82
C ASP A 24 -27.77 -31.06 10.07
N ALA A 25 -26.62 -30.88 9.41
CA ALA A 25 -26.26 -29.65 8.69
C ALA A 25 -25.31 -30.03 7.54
N GLU A 26 -25.90 -30.19 6.35
CA GLU A 26 -25.25 -30.61 5.12
C GLU A 26 -24.38 -29.46 4.57
N VAL A 27 -23.06 -29.57 4.73
CA VAL A 27 -22.09 -28.72 4.03
C VAL A 27 -21.95 -29.27 2.62
N SER A 28 -22.36 -28.48 1.62
CA SER A 28 -22.18 -28.77 0.20
C SER A 28 -20.69 -28.89 -0.12
N ALA A 29 -20.18 -30.12 -0.05
CA ALA A 29 -18.87 -30.49 -0.55
C ALA A 29 -18.97 -30.69 -2.06
N SER A 30 -18.28 -29.85 -2.83
CA SER A 30 -17.99 -30.18 -4.22
C SER A 30 -17.20 -31.49 -4.25
N MET A 31 -17.84 -32.56 -4.69
CA MET A 31 -17.29 -33.91 -4.75
C MET A 31 -16.13 -33.96 -5.75
N SER A 32 -14.92 -33.71 -5.27
CA SER A 32 -13.71 -34.19 -5.94
C SER A 32 -13.59 -35.69 -5.66
N THR A 33 -13.59 -36.52 -6.70
CA THR A 33 -13.48 -37.99 -6.63
C THR A 33 -12.08 -38.48 -6.26
N VAL A 34 -11.17 -37.58 -5.86
CA VAL A 34 -9.79 -37.88 -5.50
C VAL A 34 -9.65 -37.79 -3.98
N THR A 35 -9.21 -38.88 -3.33
CA THR A 35 -8.95 -38.90 -1.88
C THR A 35 -7.90 -37.86 -1.52
N ALA A 36 -7.99 -37.24 -0.33
CA ALA A 36 -7.02 -36.23 0.13
C ALA A 36 -5.55 -36.74 0.12
N THR A 37 -5.35 -38.06 0.24
CA THR A 37 -4.07 -38.74 0.11
C THR A 37 -3.54 -38.77 -1.33
N ALA A 38 -4.43 -38.76 -2.34
CA ALA A 38 -4.09 -38.73 -3.76
C ALA A 38 -3.88 -37.30 -4.32
N LEU A 39 -4.08 -36.26 -3.50
CA LEU A 39 -3.79 -34.86 -3.82
C LEU A 39 -2.35 -34.43 -3.45
N GLN A 40 -1.52 -35.36 -2.96
CA GLN A 40 -0.11 -35.09 -2.69
C GLN A 40 0.72 -35.34 -3.95
N SER A 41 1.40 -34.30 -4.44
CA SER A 41 2.39 -34.45 -5.50
C SER A 41 3.45 -35.46 -5.06
N ALA A 42 3.78 -36.42 -5.91
CA ALA A 42 4.89 -37.35 -5.70
C ALA A 42 6.23 -36.62 -5.53
N ASN A 43 6.33 -35.39 -6.03
CA ASN A 43 7.45 -34.48 -5.83
C ASN A 43 6.94 -33.23 -5.10
N PRO A 44 6.98 -33.18 -3.76
CA PRO A 44 6.66 -31.96 -3.03
C PRO A 44 7.66 -30.85 -3.39
N PRO A 45 7.24 -29.59 -3.41
CA PRO A 45 8.16 -28.49 -3.72
C PRO A 45 9.25 -28.40 -2.65
N THR A 46 10.50 -28.23 -3.08
CA THR A 46 11.61 -27.95 -2.16
C THR A 46 11.35 -26.64 -1.45
N ILE A 47 11.20 -26.69 -0.12
CA ILE A 47 11.03 -25.49 0.70
C ILE A 47 12.40 -24.83 0.87
N PRO A 48 12.62 -23.60 0.38
CA PRO A 48 13.88 -22.90 0.56
C PRO A 48 14.08 -22.51 2.03
N LEU A 49 15.33 -22.25 2.42
CA LEU A 49 15.62 -21.67 3.72
C LEU A 49 14.97 -20.28 3.86
N PRO A 50 14.67 -19.82 5.09
CA PRO A 50 14.15 -18.49 5.33
C PRO A 50 15.07 -17.40 4.73
N PHE A 51 14.48 -16.44 3.99
CA PHE A 51 15.21 -15.36 3.29
C PHE A 51 14.72 -13.97 3.70
N ASN A 52 14.36 -13.79 4.98
CA ASN A 52 13.73 -12.56 5.50
C ASN A 52 14.52 -11.88 6.63
N SER A 53 15.81 -12.19 6.80
CA SER A 53 16.60 -11.80 7.98
C SER A 53 16.76 -10.30 8.22
N ASN A 54 16.60 -9.45 7.19
CA ASN A 54 16.71 -7.98 7.31
C ASN A 54 15.58 -7.29 6.53
N GLN A 55 14.37 -7.84 6.63
CA GLN A 55 13.19 -7.22 6.03
C GLN A 55 12.61 -6.14 6.95
N PRO A 56 12.06 -5.06 6.39
CA PRO A 56 11.24 -4.11 7.15
C PRO A 56 10.07 -4.80 7.84
N ASN A 57 9.54 -4.16 8.88
CA ASN A 57 8.33 -4.61 9.54
C ASN A 57 7.17 -4.68 8.54
N THR A 58 6.34 -5.71 8.68
CA THR A 58 5.13 -5.87 7.90
C THR A 58 4.17 -4.71 8.13
N ILE A 59 3.61 -4.17 7.05
CA ILE A 59 2.71 -3.03 7.06
C ILE A 59 1.30 -3.50 6.70
N ARG A 60 0.31 -3.11 7.50
CA ARG A 60 -1.10 -3.37 7.20
C ARG A 60 -1.65 -2.31 6.27
N LEU A 61 -2.35 -2.78 5.24
CA LEU A 61 -3.10 -1.97 4.30
C LEU A 61 -4.59 -2.25 4.50
N TYR A 62 -5.38 -1.18 4.51
CA TYR A 62 -6.83 -1.22 4.63
C TYR A 62 -7.50 -0.97 3.27
N PRO A 63 -8.73 -1.48 3.07
CA PRO A 63 -9.38 -1.41 1.78
C PRO A 63 -9.75 0.03 1.43
N LEU A 64 -9.79 0.33 0.13
CA LEU A 64 -10.13 1.66 -0.37
C LEU A 64 -11.50 2.15 0.15
N SER A 65 -12.46 1.24 0.35
CA SER A 65 -13.80 1.53 0.88
C SER A 65 -13.80 2.13 2.29
N ASN A 66 -12.74 1.93 3.08
CA ASN A 66 -12.63 2.50 4.43
C ASN A 66 -12.30 4.00 4.43
N TYR A 67 -11.89 4.57 3.30
CA TYR A 67 -11.52 5.97 3.21
C TYR A 67 -12.64 6.76 2.55
N THR A 68 -13.12 7.80 3.24
CA THR A 68 -14.18 8.67 2.73
C THR A 68 -13.58 9.88 2.05
N PHE A 69 -14.03 10.16 0.82
CA PHE A 69 -13.53 11.29 0.04
C PHE A 69 -14.50 12.47 0.09
N GLY A 70 -14.15 13.47 0.89
CA GLY A 70 -14.83 14.76 0.96
C GLY A 70 -14.36 15.73 -0.12
N VAL A 71 -15.14 16.80 -0.31
CA VAL A 71 -14.83 17.87 -1.25
C VAL A 71 -14.68 19.18 -0.47
N LYS A 72 -13.57 19.89 -0.68
CA LYS A 72 -13.34 21.23 -0.13
C LYS A 72 -13.26 22.31 -1.21
N GLU A 73 -13.09 23.55 -0.78
CA GLU A 73 -12.97 24.69 -1.70
C GLU A 73 -11.83 24.52 -2.71
N THR A 74 -12.01 25.16 -3.86
CA THR A 74 -11.05 25.14 -4.96
C THR A 74 -9.71 25.67 -4.48
N GLN A 75 -8.64 24.92 -4.72
CA GLN A 75 -7.30 25.39 -4.45
C GLN A 75 -6.79 26.14 -5.69
N PRO A 76 -6.41 27.42 -5.59
CA PRO A 76 -5.83 28.14 -6.71
C PRO A 76 -4.49 27.51 -7.11
N GLU A 77 -4.19 27.55 -8.40
CA GLU A 77 -2.86 27.20 -8.89
C GLU A 77 -1.87 28.24 -8.38
N GLU A 78 -0.78 27.78 -7.73
CA GLU A 78 0.16 28.69 -7.09
C GLU A 78 1.00 29.50 -8.10
N ASP A 79 1.26 28.93 -9.28
CA ASP A 79 2.09 29.56 -10.30
C ASP A 79 1.36 29.56 -11.65
N PRO A 80 1.22 30.70 -12.34
CA PRO A 80 0.55 30.77 -13.65
C PRO A 80 1.38 30.16 -14.79
N SER A 81 2.67 29.88 -14.55
CA SER A 81 3.57 29.28 -15.55
C SER A 81 4.76 28.60 -14.89
N VAL A 82 5.43 27.74 -15.66
CA VAL A 82 6.69 27.11 -15.25
C VAL A 82 7.76 28.16 -14.92
N ILE A 83 7.80 29.27 -15.67
CA ILE A 83 8.76 30.36 -15.45
C ILE A 83 8.51 31.03 -14.10
N ALA A 84 7.25 31.33 -13.76
CA ALA A 84 6.88 31.90 -12.47
C ALA A 84 7.29 30.97 -11.31
N ARG A 85 7.06 29.66 -11.46
CA ARG A 85 7.49 28.66 -10.47
C ARG A 85 8.99 28.66 -10.24
N LEU A 86 9.80 28.73 -11.31
CA LEU A 86 11.26 28.76 -11.21
C LEU A 86 11.76 30.05 -10.58
N LYS A 87 11.15 31.19 -10.94
CA LYS A 87 11.46 32.49 -10.32
C LYS A 87 11.16 32.49 -8.82
N ARG A 88 10.02 31.95 -8.40
CA ARG A 88 9.65 31.79 -6.99
C ARG A 88 10.64 30.89 -6.23
N LEU A 89 11.16 29.86 -6.89
CA LEU A 89 12.22 29.01 -6.33
C LEU A 89 13.53 29.78 -6.16
N GLU A 90 13.91 30.60 -7.13
CA GLU A 90 15.10 31.45 -7.08
C GLU A 90 15.02 32.51 -5.98
N GLU A 91 13.88 33.18 -5.84
CA GLU A 91 13.60 34.15 -4.78
C GLU A 91 13.66 33.49 -3.40
N HIS A 92 12.99 32.34 -3.23
CA HIS A 92 13.06 31.56 -1.99
C HIS A 92 14.49 31.13 -1.67
N TYR A 93 15.24 30.68 -2.68
CA TYR A 93 16.62 30.23 -2.49
C TYR A 93 17.55 31.37 -2.05
N SER A 94 17.33 32.56 -2.60
CA SER A 94 18.09 33.75 -2.23
C SER A 94 17.81 34.20 -0.79
N ALA A 95 16.57 34.04 -0.32
CA ALA A 95 16.16 34.45 1.03
C ALA A 95 16.47 33.41 2.11
N HIS A 96 16.24 32.12 1.83
CA HIS A 96 16.23 31.05 2.84
C HIS A 96 17.16 29.87 2.51
N GLY A 97 17.78 29.85 1.34
CA GLY A 97 18.58 28.73 0.86
C GLY A 97 17.73 27.58 0.29
N MET A 98 18.26 26.36 0.35
CA MET A 98 17.67 25.20 -0.31
C MET A 98 16.21 24.95 0.13
N ARG A 99 15.30 24.84 -0.83
CA ARG A 99 13.91 24.47 -0.58
C ARG A 99 13.82 23.03 -0.07
N ARG A 100 13.05 22.81 1.00
CA ARG A 100 12.76 21.49 1.56
C ARG A 100 11.33 21.11 1.20
N THR A 101 11.14 20.01 0.47
CA THR A 101 9.82 19.53 0.02
C THR A 101 9.56 18.14 0.55
N CYS A 102 8.37 17.90 1.10
CA CYS A 102 7.93 16.59 1.57
C CYS A 102 6.65 16.17 0.85
N GLU A 103 6.65 14.95 0.32
CA GLU A 103 5.50 14.33 -0.34
C GLU A 103 5.18 12.97 0.29
N GLY A 104 3.89 12.69 0.46
CA GLY A 104 3.39 11.49 1.13
C GLY A 104 2.95 10.43 0.14
N ILE A 105 3.45 9.21 0.33
CA ILE A 105 2.98 8.01 -0.36
C ILE A 105 1.99 7.33 0.59
N LEU A 106 0.71 7.60 0.35
CA LEU A 106 -0.41 7.02 1.09
C LEU A 106 -0.82 5.73 0.36
N VAL A 107 -0.77 4.60 1.06
CA VAL A 107 -1.04 3.29 0.47
C VAL A 107 -2.30 2.69 1.09
N CYS A 108 -3.23 2.31 0.22
CA CYS A 108 -4.39 1.49 0.55
C CYS A 108 -4.35 0.22 -0.31
N HIS A 109 -5.39 -0.62 -0.24
CA HIS A 109 -5.55 -1.69 -1.21
C HIS A 109 -6.94 -1.77 -1.79
N GLU A 110 -7.02 -2.37 -2.95
CA GLU A 110 -8.26 -2.80 -3.57
C GLU A 110 -8.00 -4.19 -4.14
N HIS A 111 -8.88 -5.14 -3.88
CA HIS A 111 -8.72 -6.53 -4.31
C HIS A 111 -7.37 -7.16 -3.90
N ASN A 112 -6.88 -6.88 -2.69
CA ASN A 112 -5.59 -7.36 -2.17
C ASN A 112 -4.37 -6.92 -3.00
N HIS A 113 -4.50 -5.78 -3.68
CA HIS A 113 -3.41 -5.18 -4.44
C HIS A 113 -3.13 -3.76 -3.93
N PRO A 114 -1.88 -3.37 -3.68
CA PRO A 114 -1.56 -2.02 -3.20
C PRO A 114 -1.91 -0.95 -4.25
N HIS A 115 -2.53 0.12 -3.77
CA HIS A 115 -2.86 1.31 -4.55
C HIS A 115 -2.32 2.55 -3.84
N ILE A 116 -1.85 3.51 -4.63
CA ILE A 116 -1.30 4.79 -4.15
C ILE A 116 -2.36 5.86 -4.31
N LEU A 117 -2.66 6.59 -3.24
CA LEU A 117 -3.57 7.74 -3.32
C LEU A 117 -2.84 8.94 -3.93
N MET A 118 -3.33 9.43 -5.07
CA MET A 118 -2.71 10.52 -5.84
C MET A 118 -3.73 11.56 -6.26
N LEU A 119 -3.31 12.82 -6.27
CA LEU A 119 -4.11 13.94 -6.74
C LEU A 119 -3.95 14.10 -8.25
N GLN A 120 -5.06 14.08 -8.98
CA GLN A 120 -5.14 14.35 -10.41
C GLN A 120 -5.61 15.79 -10.65
N ILE A 121 -4.86 16.53 -11.46
CA ILE A 121 -5.15 17.90 -11.91
C ILE A 121 -5.35 17.87 -13.43
N ALA A 122 -6.42 18.51 -13.91
CA ALA A 122 -6.72 18.68 -15.34
C ALA A 122 -6.63 17.37 -16.16
N ASN A 123 -7.01 16.24 -15.55
CA ASN A 123 -7.00 14.87 -16.10
C ASN A 123 -5.64 14.29 -16.55
N ALA A 124 -4.59 15.10 -16.70
CA ALA A 124 -3.30 14.66 -17.24
C ALA A 124 -2.13 14.78 -16.25
N PHE A 125 -2.29 15.54 -15.17
CA PHE A 125 -1.21 15.79 -14.22
C PHE A 125 -1.48 15.08 -12.89
N PHE A 126 -0.51 14.31 -12.42
CA PHE A 126 -0.59 13.56 -11.16
C PHE A 126 0.43 14.09 -10.17
N LYS A 127 0.02 14.24 -8.90
CA LYS A 127 0.91 14.63 -7.81
C LYS A 127 0.61 13.84 -6.54
N LEU A 128 1.62 13.66 -5.71
CA LEU A 128 1.45 13.19 -4.35
C LEU A 128 0.96 14.33 -3.45
N PRO A 129 0.21 14.03 -2.37
CA PRO A 129 -0.10 15.02 -1.35
C PRO A 129 1.18 15.44 -0.61
N GLY A 130 1.36 16.73 -0.45
CA GLY A 130 2.57 17.30 0.14
C GLY A 130 2.81 18.72 -0.33
N ASP A 131 3.88 19.32 0.19
CA ASP A 131 4.35 20.64 -0.22
C ASP A 131 5.76 20.94 0.30
N TYR A 132 6.28 22.12 -0.05
CA TYR A 132 7.47 22.67 0.58
C TYR A 132 7.20 23.15 2.01
N LEU A 133 8.12 22.82 2.90
CA LEU A 133 8.10 23.23 4.30
C LEU A 133 8.46 24.71 4.42
N ARG A 134 7.95 25.38 5.45
CA ARG A 134 8.43 26.74 5.76
C ARG A 134 9.88 26.65 6.23
N PRO A 135 10.68 27.73 6.06
CA PRO A 135 12.08 27.73 6.47
C PRO A 135 12.30 27.32 7.93
N GLU A 136 11.38 27.73 8.80
CA GLU A 136 11.40 27.51 10.25
C GLU A 136 10.76 26.19 10.71
N ASP A 137 10.04 25.49 9.84
CA ASP A 137 9.31 24.28 10.24
C ASP A 137 10.26 23.10 10.52
N ASP A 138 9.94 22.32 11.55
CA ASP A 138 10.50 20.97 11.69
C ASP A 138 10.05 20.09 10.52
N GLU A 139 10.90 19.13 10.14
CA GLU A 139 10.67 18.30 8.98
C GLU A 139 9.39 17.46 9.09
N VAL A 140 9.20 16.75 10.20
CA VAL A 140 8.07 15.82 10.35
C VAL A 140 6.81 16.58 10.71
N ASP A 141 6.87 17.50 11.66
CA ASP A 141 5.68 18.23 12.12
C ASP A 141 5.18 19.24 11.09
N GLY A 142 6.11 19.91 10.38
CA GLY A 142 5.77 20.74 9.23
C GLY A 142 5.12 19.93 8.12
N PHE A 143 5.62 18.71 7.86
CA PHE A 143 5.03 17.85 6.85
C PHE A 143 3.62 17.37 7.22
N LYS A 144 3.36 17.01 8.48
CA LYS A 144 2.00 16.69 8.96
C LYS A 144 1.04 17.86 8.74
N THR A 145 1.50 19.08 9.02
CA THR A 145 0.72 20.30 8.79
C THR A 145 0.43 20.50 7.31
N ARG A 146 1.41 20.28 6.42
CA ARG A 146 1.19 20.31 4.97
C ARG A 146 0.21 19.24 4.50
N LEU A 147 0.24 18.03 5.07
CA LEU A 147 -0.74 16.99 4.74
C LEU A 147 -2.16 17.40 5.14
N ASP A 148 -2.34 18.04 6.30
CA ASP A 148 -3.64 18.58 6.72
C ASP A 148 -4.12 19.68 5.77
N GLU A 149 -3.28 20.67 5.47
CA GLU A 149 -3.62 21.72 4.51
C GLU A 149 -4.09 21.14 3.16
N ARG A 150 -3.51 19.99 2.75
CA ARG A 150 -3.81 19.33 1.48
C ARG A 150 -5.00 18.38 1.56
N LEU A 151 -5.21 17.63 2.64
CA LEU A 151 -6.18 16.53 2.71
C LEU A 151 -7.16 16.56 3.90
N ALA A 152 -7.00 17.44 4.90
CA ALA A 152 -7.92 17.49 6.03
C ALA A 152 -9.32 18.03 5.64
N PRO A 153 -10.39 17.54 6.28
CA PRO A 153 -11.75 18.06 6.10
C PRO A 153 -11.90 19.50 6.58
N VAL A 154 -12.80 20.25 5.92
CA VAL A 154 -13.15 21.63 6.28
C VAL A 154 -14.33 21.65 7.26
N GLY A 155 -14.08 22.05 8.51
CA GLY A 155 -15.10 22.15 9.56
C GLY A 155 -15.38 20.83 10.27
N ARG A 156 -15.51 20.91 11.62
CA ARG A 156 -15.56 19.80 12.60
C ARG A 156 -14.89 18.53 12.10
N LEU A 157 -13.60 18.39 12.44
CA LEU A 157 -13.03 17.06 12.64
C LEU A 157 -14.10 16.20 13.34
N GLY A 158 -14.41 15.02 12.79
CA GLY A 158 -15.40 14.13 13.41
C GLY A 158 -15.05 13.91 14.87
N GLU A 159 -16.02 13.58 15.72
CA GLU A 159 -15.74 13.24 17.12
C GLU A 159 -14.66 12.15 17.17
N GLY A 160 -13.43 12.51 17.55
CA GLY A 160 -12.26 11.61 17.59
C GLY A 160 -11.18 11.82 16.51
N GLU A 161 -11.36 12.70 15.53
CA GLU A 161 -10.27 13.09 14.61
C GLU A 161 -9.50 14.29 15.18
N GLU A 162 -8.22 14.13 15.48
CA GLU A 162 -7.33 15.24 15.82
C GLU A 162 -6.62 15.77 14.56
N ALA A 163 -6.44 17.09 14.49
CA ALA A 163 -5.58 17.70 13.50
C ALA A 163 -4.15 17.13 13.64
N GLY A 164 -3.49 16.82 12.53
CA GLY A 164 -2.11 16.33 12.52
C GLY A 164 -1.94 14.85 12.85
N ASN A 165 -3.02 14.08 12.97
CA ASN A 165 -2.93 12.63 13.19
C ASN A 165 -2.54 11.87 11.91
N TRP A 166 -1.27 12.01 11.53
CA TRP A 166 -0.61 11.31 10.44
C TRP A 166 0.58 10.51 10.98
N GLN A 167 0.61 9.22 10.65
CA GLN A 167 1.75 8.36 10.95
C GLN A 167 2.76 8.43 9.80
N VAL A 168 3.74 9.33 9.93
CA VAL A 168 4.86 9.45 9.00
C VAL A 168 5.85 8.33 9.28
N GLY A 169 6.02 7.44 8.30
CA GLY A 169 6.96 6.32 8.34
C GLY A 169 8.30 6.65 7.69
N ASP A 170 8.89 5.66 7.02
CA ASP A 170 10.23 5.78 6.44
C ASP A 170 10.32 6.83 5.32
N CYS A 171 11.49 7.46 5.20
CA CYS A 171 11.88 8.21 4.01
C CYS A 171 12.26 7.22 2.90
N LEU A 172 11.42 7.10 1.88
CA LEU A 172 11.56 6.14 0.80
C LEU A 172 12.55 6.58 -0.28
N ALA A 173 12.58 7.87 -0.57
CA ALA A 173 13.48 8.42 -1.59
C ALA A 173 13.78 9.90 -1.34
N GLN A 174 14.93 10.35 -1.84
CA GLN A 174 15.32 11.75 -1.87
C GLN A 174 15.67 12.15 -3.30
N TRP A 175 15.07 13.23 -3.76
CA TRP A 175 15.25 13.81 -5.08
C TRP A 175 15.86 15.20 -4.95
N TRP A 176 16.90 15.45 -5.73
CA TRP A 176 17.69 16.67 -5.64
C TRP A 176 17.56 17.46 -6.93
N ARG A 177 17.27 18.75 -6.79
CA ARG A 177 17.27 19.70 -7.90
C ARG A 177 18.58 20.50 -7.87
N PRO A 178 19.50 20.31 -8.82
CA PRO A 178 20.79 21.01 -8.80
C PRO A 178 20.68 22.49 -9.20
N ASN A 179 19.81 22.82 -10.16
CA ASN A 179 19.67 24.15 -10.77
C ASN A 179 18.20 24.64 -10.77
N PHE A 180 17.94 25.88 -11.17
CA PHE A 180 16.58 26.42 -11.33
C PHE A 180 15.93 25.91 -12.62
N GLU A 181 15.81 24.59 -12.72
CA GLU A 181 15.26 23.85 -13.86
C GLU A 181 14.24 22.82 -13.35
N THR A 182 13.53 22.14 -14.25
CA THR A 182 12.48 21.18 -13.88
C THR A 182 12.99 19.79 -13.50
N PHE A 183 14.20 19.41 -13.93
CA PHE A 183 14.76 18.09 -13.67
C PHE A 183 15.23 17.89 -12.23
N MET A 184 15.07 16.68 -11.72
CA MET A 184 15.55 16.25 -10.41
C MET A 184 16.23 14.87 -10.55
N TYR A 185 17.17 14.59 -9.67
CA TYR A 185 17.94 13.35 -9.67
C TYR A 185 17.80 12.63 -8.32
N PRO A 186 17.77 11.29 -8.29
CA PRO A 186 17.69 10.52 -7.03
C PRO A 186 19.05 10.45 -6.30
N PHE A 187 19.94 11.40 -6.56
CA PHE A 187 21.26 11.59 -5.97
C PHE A 187 21.69 13.04 -6.21
N ILE A 188 22.72 13.51 -5.51
CA ILE A 188 23.33 14.81 -5.79
C ILE A 188 24.34 14.63 -6.94
N PRO A 189 24.15 15.28 -8.10
CA PRO A 189 25.09 15.14 -9.22
C PRO A 189 26.51 15.60 -8.85
N ALA A 190 27.51 15.07 -9.57
CA ALA A 190 28.90 15.42 -9.35
C ALA A 190 29.13 16.94 -9.42
N HIS A 191 30.00 17.45 -8.54
CA HIS A 191 30.36 18.87 -8.42
C HIS A 191 29.24 19.81 -7.96
N VAL A 192 28.04 19.31 -7.67
CA VAL A 192 26.94 20.12 -7.10
C VAL A 192 27.09 20.17 -5.59
N THR A 193 27.54 21.31 -5.06
CA THR A 193 27.68 21.54 -3.61
C THR A 193 26.47 22.25 -2.99
N ARG A 194 25.67 22.93 -3.82
CA ARG A 194 24.55 23.79 -3.38
C ARG A 194 23.28 23.53 -4.22
N PRO A 195 22.58 22.41 -3.98
CA PRO A 195 21.31 22.12 -4.64
C PRO A 195 20.23 23.16 -4.27
N LYS A 196 19.25 23.35 -5.15
CA LYS A 196 18.18 24.35 -5.00
C LYS A 196 16.96 23.81 -4.27
N GLU A 197 16.72 22.50 -4.38
CA GLU A 197 15.63 21.82 -3.71
C GLU A 197 16.04 20.39 -3.33
N CYS A 198 15.65 19.96 -2.14
CA CYS A 198 15.63 18.56 -1.72
C CYS A 198 14.16 18.18 -1.49
N LYS A 199 13.68 17.21 -2.27
CA LYS A 199 12.35 16.62 -2.13
C LYS A 199 12.48 15.23 -1.54
N LYS A 200 11.79 14.98 -0.43
CA LYS A 200 11.72 13.66 0.22
C LYS A 200 10.34 13.04 0.04
N LEU A 201 10.32 11.76 -0.29
CA LEU A 201 9.11 10.95 -0.36
C LEU A 201 9.01 10.11 0.92
N TYR A 202 7.91 10.25 1.64
CA TYR A 202 7.67 9.56 2.91
C TYR A 202 6.55 8.54 2.76
N PHE A 203 6.72 7.36 3.34
CA PHE A 203 5.62 6.42 3.50
C PHE A 203 4.66 6.97 4.57
N ILE A 204 3.37 7.06 4.26
CA ILE A 204 2.34 7.46 5.23
C ILE A 204 1.48 6.25 5.54
N GLN A 205 1.58 5.76 6.78
CA GLN A 205 0.73 4.67 7.23
C GLN A 205 -0.66 5.24 7.53
N LEU A 206 -1.64 4.78 6.76
CA LEU A 206 -3.03 5.17 6.97
C LEU A 206 -3.63 4.35 8.13
N PRO A 207 -4.45 4.98 8.99
CA PRO A 207 -5.25 4.26 9.97
C PRO A 207 -6.33 3.43 9.26
N GLU A 208 -7.05 2.60 10.02
CA GLU A 208 -8.10 1.73 9.51
C GLU A 208 -9.18 2.48 8.73
N SER A 209 -9.53 3.68 9.15
CA SER A 209 -10.42 4.60 8.44
C SER A 209 -9.96 6.03 8.63
N LYS A 210 -10.16 6.87 7.60
CA LYS A 210 -9.86 8.30 7.65
C LYS A 210 -10.72 9.06 6.64
N ILE A 211 -11.15 10.26 7.01
CA ILE A 211 -11.82 11.17 6.08
C ILE A 211 -10.77 12.03 5.38
N LEU A 212 -10.76 12.02 4.05
CA LEU A 212 -9.82 12.77 3.22
C LEU A 212 -10.61 13.75 2.34
N SER A 213 -10.35 15.06 2.46
CA SER A 213 -11.05 16.08 1.68
C SER A 213 -10.15 16.75 0.66
N VAL A 214 -10.60 16.72 -0.60
CA VAL A 214 -9.81 17.15 -1.76
C VAL A 214 -10.46 18.37 -2.41
N PRO A 215 -9.67 19.35 -2.92
CA PRO A 215 -10.22 20.53 -3.60
C PRO A 215 -11.10 20.17 -4.81
N LYS A 216 -12.18 20.93 -5.06
CA LYS A 216 -13.10 20.73 -6.20
C LYS A 216 -12.44 20.64 -7.59
N ASN A 217 -11.29 21.29 -7.76
CA ASN A 217 -10.53 21.29 -9.02
C ASN A 217 -9.55 20.12 -9.15
N MET A 218 -9.50 19.22 -8.17
CA MET A 218 -8.65 18.04 -8.17
C MET A 218 -9.48 16.80 -7.88
N LYS A 219 -8.99 15.65 -8.33
CA LYS A 219 -9.56 14.34 -7.98
C LYS A 219 -8.54 13.53 -7.21
N LEU A 220 -8.97 12.82 -6.18
CA LEU A 220 -8.12 11.83 -5.52
C LEU A 220 -8.41 10.47 -6.16
N LEU A 221 -7.36 9.83 -6.65
CA LEU A 221 -7.42 8.54 -7.32
C LEU A 221 -6.56 7.53 -6.56
N ALA A 222 -7.02 6.29 -6.50
CA ALA A 222 -6.23 5.16 -6.07
C ALA A 222 -5.60 4.53 -7.32
N VAL A 223 -4.28 4.69 -7.50
CA VAL A 223 -3.56 4.20 -8.68
C VAL A 223 -2.81 2.91 -8.31
N PRO A 224 -3.07 1.77 -8.97
CA PRO A 224 -2.39 0.52 -8.68
C PRO A 224 -0.90 0.58 -9.06
N LEU A 225 -0.06 -0.17 -8.34
CA LEU A 225 1.38 -0.23 -8.61
C LEU A 225 1.73 -0.63 -10.05
N PHE A 226 0.96 -1.53 -10.67
CA PHE A 226 1.23 -1.97 -12.04
C PHE A 226 0.97 -0.87 -13.09
N GLU A 227 0.12 0.12 -12.80
CA GLU A 227 -0.12 1.24 -13.71
C GLU A 227 1.02 2.28 -13.65
N LEU A 228 1.67 2.39 -12.48
CA LEU A 228 2.83 3.26 -12.26
C LEU A 228 4.13 2.65 -12.79
N TYR A 229 4.29 1.33 -12.67
CA TYR A 229 5.52 0.62 -13.02
C TYR A 229 5.90 0.84 -14.48
N ASP A 230 7.11 1.33 -14.70
CA ASP A 230 7.69 1.60 -16.03
C ASP A 230 6.87 2.57 -16.91
N ASN A 231 6.02 3.41 -16.30
CA ASN A 231 5.14 4.34 -17.02
C ASN A 231 5.57 5.81 -16.89
N THR A 232 6.85 6.09 -17.15
CA THR A 232 7.44 7.43 -16.97
C THR A 232 6.84 8.47 -17.91
N ALA A 233 6.34 8.05 -19.08
CA ALA A 233 5.71 8.94 -20.04
C ALA A 233 4.43 9.61 -19.49
N ARG A 234 3.65 8.89 -18.66
CA ARG A 234 2.41 9.38 -18.07
C ARG A 234 2.59 9.97 -16.68
N TYR A 235 3.38 9.32 -15.83
CA TYR A 235 3.50 9.69 -14.41
C TYR A 235 4.82 10.39 -14.05
N GLY A 236 5.77 10.45 -14.99
CA GLY A 236 7.09 10.99 -14.73
C GLY A 236 7.98 10.05 -13.90
N PRO A 237 9.29 10.33 -13.85
CA PRO A 237 10.28 9.42 -13.27
C PRO A 237 10.11 9.19 -11.76
N GLN A 238 9.61 10.18 -11.02
CA GLN A 238 9.47 10.10 -9.56
C GLN A 238 8.36 9.13 -9.16
N LEU A 239 7.20 9.23 -9.82
CA LEU A 239 6.01 8.44 -9.50
C LEU A 239 6.13 7.01 -10.04
N SER A 240 6.69 6.83 -11.24
CA SER A 240 6.95 5.50 -11.80
C SER A 240 8.00 4.69 -11.05
N ALA A 241 8.82 5.34 -10.22
CA ALA A 241 9.77 4.67 -9.34
C ALA A 241 9.12 4.11 -8.06
N ILE A 242 7.92 4.55 -7.66
CA ILE A 242 7.26 4.14 -6.41
C ILE A 242 7.15 2.62 -6.25
N PRO A 243 6.79 1.83 -7.29
CA PRO A 243 6.76 0.38 -7.17
C PRO A 243 8.11 -0.23 -6.75
N HIS A 244 9.23 0.34 -7.21
CA HIS A 244 10.57 -0.10 -6.81
C HIS A 244 10.83 0.23 -5.34
N LEU A 245 10.44 1.43 -4.89
CA LEU A 245 10.63 1.88 -3.51
C LEU A 245 9.81 1.07 -2.51
N LEU A 246 8.60 0.65 -2.89
CA LEU A 246 7.70 -0.13 -2.03
C LEU A 246 7.98 -1.63 -2.04
N SER A 247 8.74 -2.13 -3.02
CA SER A 247 9.05 -3.57 -3.17
C SER A 247 9.76 -4.21 -1.97
N ARG A 248 10.38 -3.39 -1.11
CA ARG A 248 11.03 -3.84 0.14
C ARG A 248 10.06 -4.16 1.26
N TYR A 249 8.80 -3.73 1.19
CA TYR A 249 7.84 -3.92 2.28
C TYR A 249 7.06 -5.21 2.10
N ASN A 250 6.77 -5.84 3.24
CA ASN A 250 5.76 -6.87 3.32
C ASN A 250 4.42 -6.20 3.65
N PHE A 251 3.38 -6.48 2.88
CA PHE A 251 2.03 -5.97 3.10
C PHE A 251 1.10 -7.06 3.61
N GLU A 252 0.31 -6.72 4.63
CA GLU A 252 -0.88 -7.46 5.05
C GLU A 252 -2.12 -6.73 4.56
N PHE A 253 -2.99 -7.42 3.83
CA PHE A 253 -4.24 -6.86 3.33
C PHE A 253 -5.37 -7.24 4.27
N VAL A 254 -6.02 -6.23 4.82
CA VAL A 254 -7.10 -6.37 5.79
C VAL A 254 -8.45 -6.18 5.08
N ASN A 255 -9.45 -7.00 5.37
CA ASN A 255 -10.82 -6.80 4.88
C ASN A 255 -11.60 -5.77 5.72
N GLU A 256 -12.85 -5.50 5.36
CA GLU A 256 -13.72 -4.57 6.09
C GLU A 256 -14.05 -5.05 7.53
N ALA A 257 -13.86 -6.34 7.82
CA ALA A 257 -14.06 -6.92 9.16
C ALA A 257 -12.80 -6.85 10.05
N GLY A 258 -11.70 -6.27 9.56
CA GLY A 258 -10.44 -6.18 10.31
C GLY A 258 -9.57 -7.44 10.23
N GLU A 259 -9.91 -8.41 9.38
CA GLU A 259 -9.20 -9.68 9.24
C GLU A 259 -8.16 -9.63 8.11
N VAL A 260 -6.99 -10.23 8.33
CA VAL A 260 -5.96 -10.36 7.28
C VAL A 260 -6.39 -11.43 6.27
N VAL A 261 -6.71 -11.00 5.05
CA VAL A 261 -7.19 -11.88 3.96
C VAL A 261 -6.09 -12.28 3.00
N ALA A 262 -5.01 -11.49 2.92
CA ALA A 262 -3.85 -11.80 2.10
C ALA A 262 -2.60 -11.16 2.69
N ALA A 263 -1.44 -11.67 2.30
CA ALA A 263 -0.15 -11.04 2.57
C ALA A 263 0.75 -11.15 1.35
N THR A 264 1.56 -10.13 1.09
CA THR A 264 2.57 -10.11 0.02
C THR A 264 3.92 -9.65 0.56
N PRO A 265 5.04 -10.31 0.22
CA PRO A 265 5.13 -11.58 -0.49
C PRO A 265 4.48 -12.69 0.32
N GLY A 266 3.77 -13.61 -0.34
CA GLY A 266 2.91 -14.62 0.28
C GLY A 266 3.61 -15.40 1.38
N VAL A 267 3.44 -14.96 2.63
CA VAL A 267 3.85 -15.73 3.79
C VAL A 267 2.70 -16.69 4.03
N GLY A 268 2.90 -17.95 3.70
CA GLY A 268 1.99 -18.97 4.21
C GLY A 268 1.97 -18.89 5.75
N PRO A 269 0.86 -19.28 6.41
CA PRO A 269 0.81 -19.39 7.87
C PRO A 269 2.05 -20.09 8.45
N GLU A 270 2.40 -19.87 9.72
CA GLU A 270 3.50 -20.63 10.35
C GLU A 270 3.33 -22.14 10.12
N GLY A 271 4.31 -22.77 9.47
CA GLY A 271 4.25 -24.19 9.08
C GLY A 271 3.56 -24.50 7.74
N TYR A 272 3.20 -23.49 6.93
CA TYR A 272 2.59 -23.69 5.62
C TYR A 272 3.56 -24.33 4.64
N VAL A 273 3.24 -25.55 4.24
CA VAL A 273 3.90 -26.26 3.14
C VAL A 273 3.15 -25.92 1.85
N PRO A 274 3.81 -25.34 0.83
CA PRO A 274 3.17 -25.08 -0.45
C PRO A 274 2.54 -26.37 -1.02
N LYS A 275 1.24 -26.34 -1.28
CA LYS A 275 0.52 -27.47 -1.88
C LYS A 275 0.50 -27.32 -3.38
N THR A 276 0.94 -28.33 -4.12
CA THR A 276 0.82 -28.39 -5.57
C THR A 276 -0.67 -28.49 -5.94
N LYS A 277 -1.22 -27.48 -6.63
CA LYS A 277 -2.55 -27.58 -7.23
C LYS A 277 -2.36 -28.08 -8.66
N VAL A 278 -2.74 -29.34 -8.92
CA VAL A 278 -2.75 -29.90 -10.27
C VAL A 278 -3.92 -29.27 -11.02
N LEU A 279 -3.63 -28.41 -12.02
CA LEU A 279 -4.63 -27.89 -12.95
C LEU A 279 -4.86 -28.93 -14.05
N SER A 280 -5.56 -30.02 -13.75
CA SER A 280 -5.97 -31.00 -14.74
C SER A 280 -7.48 -30.96 -14.91
N GLY A 281 -7.97 -30.42 -16.03
CA GLY A 281 -9.37 -30.47 -16.41
C GLY A 281 -9.72 -29.70 -17.69
N GLY A 282 -9.51 -30.33 -18.86
CA GLY A 282 -10.41 -30.20 -20.03
C GLY A 282 -9.99 -29.29 -21.19
N ASP A 283 -8.96 -29.66 -21.96
CA ASP A 283 -8.66 -29.11 -23.30
C ASP A 283 -9.49 -29.78 -24.42
N GLU A 284 -10.76 -30.08 -24.17
CA GLU A 284 -11.66 -30.71 -25.16
C GLU A 284 -13.02 -30.02 -25.20
N ASP A 285 -13.10 -28.85 -25.83
CA ASP A 285 -14.25 -28.43 -26.64
C ASP A 285 -13.92 -27.13 -27.40
N MET A 286 -13.00 -27.23 -28.35
CA MET A 286 -12.92 -26.27 -29.46
C MET A 286 -13.38 -27.00 -30.72
N LYS A 287 -14.68 -27.35 -30.76
CA LYS A 287 -15.32 -27.83 -31.99
C LYS A 287 -15.60 -26.65 -32.90
N ASP A 288 -14.94 -26.70 -34.05
CA ASP A 288 -15.14 -25.88 -35.24
C ASP A 288 -16.62 -25.56 -35.52
N VAL A 289 -16.96 -24.27 -35.44
CA VAL A 289 -18.14 -23.74 -36.15
C VAL A 289 -17.70 -23.51 -37.60
N ARG A 290 -17.81 -24.55 -38.42
CA ARG A 290 -17.78 -24.46 -39.88
C ARG A 290 -18.78 -25.41 -40.50
N THR A 291 -20.04 -24.98 -40.60
CA THR A 291 -20.97 -25.41 -41.65
C THR A 291 -22.10 -24.40 -41.81
N GLU A 292 -21.95 -23.47 -42.75
CA GLU A 292 -23.07 -22.93 -43.53
C GLU A 292 -22.67 -22.98 -45.01
N ASN A 293 -23.27 -23.93 -45.73
CA ASN A 293 -23.82 -23.79 -47.09
C ASN A 293 -24.04 -25.17 -47.70
N GLY A 294 -25.24 -25.70 -47.50
CA GLY A 294 -25.84 -26.71 -48.35
C GLY A 294 -26.95 -26.07 -49.16
N THR A 295 -26.71 -25.92 -50.46
CA THR A 295 -27.68 -25.58 -51.50
C THR A 295 -28.89 -26.52 -51.48
N SER A 296 -30.09 -25.96 -51.36
CA SER A 296 -31.25 -26.13 -52.24
C SER A 296 -32.31 -25.10 -51.90
#